data_AF-A0A9E2CGV9-F1
#
_entry.id   AF-A0A9E2CGV9-F1
#
_cell.length_a   1.000
_cell.length_b   1.000
_cell.length_c   1.000
_cell.angle_alpha   90.00
_cell.angle_beta   90.00
_cell.angle_gamma   90.00
#
_symmetry.space_group_name_H-M   'P 1'
#
loop_
_entity.id
_entity.type
_entity.pdbx_description
1 polymer ?
#
loop_
_entity_poly.entity_id
_entity_poly.type
_entity_poly.pdbx_seq_one_letter_code
_entity_poly.pdbx_strand_id
1 'polypeptide(L)'
;MKPVLRRKAGADLPVRIVVIAPVGYRLRKGGKRLYRQPAYLLCPDLDRPIEELVQYYLWRWDIEVHHRDEKQLIGVGQAQIWSRQSVDRQPALAVASYAYLLLAALRVYGINEQGPAIPVPKWQVKNVNPRVSAQKLLQVLRSEIWAYAMERSDHDSCNFATADEPTTKSQESEIPLESAVIFARAG
;
A
#
# COMPACT_ATOMS: atom_id res chain seq x y z
N MET A 1 33.39 9.89 27.02
CA MET A 1 34.30 9.02 26.24
C MET A 1 34.66 9.78 24.96
N LYS A 2 35.94 9.96 24.60
CA LYS A 2 36.32 10.70 23.36
C LYS A 2 36.16 9.78 22.13
N PRO A 3 35.70 10.28 20.98
CA PRO A 3 35.54 9.47 19.76
C PRO A 3 36.89 8.96 19.25
N VAL A 4 36.93 7.70 18.80
CA VAL A 4 38.12 7.07 18.23
C VAL A 4 38.09 7.23 16.71
N LEU A 5 39.01 8.03 16.17
CA LEU A 5 39.13 8.25 14.73
C LEU A 5 40.15 7.28 14.12
N ARG A 6 39.79 6.63 13.01
CA ARG A 6 40.67 5.70 12.29
C ARG A 6 40.84 6.13 10.84
N ARG A 7 42.08 6.36 10.41
CA ARG A 7 42.42 6.90 9.08
C ARG A 7 41.81 6.12 7.89
N LYS A 8 41.63 4.81 8.02
CA LYS A 8 41.05 3.93 6.99
C LYS A 8 39.51 3.90 6.96
N ALA A 9 38.84 4.46 7.97
CA ALA A 9 37.39 4.37 8.14
C ALA A 9 36.68 5.73 8.04
N GLY A 10 37.32 6.71 7.37
CA GLY A 10 36.87 8.11 7.33
C GLY A 10 37.43 8.88 8.51
N ALA A 11 38.60 9.51 8.33
CA ALA A 11 39.27 10.27 9.39
C ALA A 11 38.48 11.52 9.82
N ASP A 12 37.62 12.02 8.92
CA ASP A 12 37.01 13.33 9.03
C ASP A 12 35.55 13.29 9.49
N LEU A 13 34.93 12.09 9.56
CA LEU A 13 33.55 11.92 10.00
C LEU A 13 33.50 10.98 11.22
N PRO A 14 33.36 11.52 12.45
CA PRO A 14 33.13 10.67 13.60
C PRO A 14 31.76 9.98 13.45
N VAL A 15 31.72 8.67 13.65
CA VAL A 15 30.49 7.89 13.64
C VAL A 15 30.33 7.13 14.95
N ARG A 16 29.10 7.07 15.44
CA ARG A 16 28.69 6.23 16.56
C ARG A 16 28.23 4.88 16.02
N ILE A 17 28.72 3.81 16.63
CA ILE A 17 28.29 2.45 16.32
C ILE A 17 27.34 1.98 17.43
N VAL A 18 26.11 1.67 17.07
CA VAL A 18 25.13 1.04 17.95
C VAL A 18 25.08 -0.45 17.62
N VAL A 19 25.40 -1.29 18.61
CA VAL A 19 25.41 -2.75 18.45
C VAL A 19 24.12 -3.31 19.02
N ILE A 20 23.33 -3.97 18.19
CA ILE A 20 22.10 -4.65 18.58
C ILE A 20 22.42 -6.13 18.84
N ALA A 21 22.20 -6.56 20.08
CA ALA A 21 22.43 -7.92 20.48
C ALA A 21 21.54 -8.91 19.70
N PRO A 22 22.02 -10.15 19.45
CA PRO A 22 21.24 -11.21 18.81
C PRO A 22 19.87 -11.43 19.45
N VAL A 23 18.79 -11.18 18.69
CA VAL A 23 17.42 -11.43 19.16
C VAL A 23 17.07 -12.90 18.94
N GLY A 24 16.71 -13.58 20.03
CA GLY A 24 16.29 -14.97 19.98
C GLY A 24 14.84 -15.13 19.53
N TYR A 25 14.57 -16.01 18.58
CA TYR A 25 13.24 -16.31 18.04
C TYR A 25 12.95 -17.82 18.06
N ARG A 26 11.68 -18.19 17.85
CA ARG A 26 11.23 -19.59 17.72
C ARG A 26 10.29 -19.70 16.52
N LEU A 27 10.44 -20.76 15.71
CA LEU A 27 9.54 -21.02 14.58
C LEU A 27 8.18 -21.59 15.00
N ARG A 28 8.11 -22.22 16.18
CA ARG A 28 6.89 -22.78 16.75
C ARG A 28 6.92 -22.73 18.28
N LYS A 29 5.74 -22.74 18.92
CA LYS A 29 5.60 -22.80 20.38
C LYS A 29 6.30 -24.06 20.90
N GLY A 30 7.16 -23.93 21.92
CA GLY A 30 7.97 -25.03 22.45
C GLY A 30 9.19 -25.45 21.62
N GLY A 31 9.45 -24.83 20.46
CA GLY A 31 10.62 -25.14 19.63
C GLY A 31 11.95 -24.60 20.17
N LYS A 32 13.06 -25.07 19.59
CA LYS A 32 14.42 -24.58 19.87
C LYS A 32 14.49 -23.06 19.65
N ARG A 33 15.11 -22.32 20.58
CA ARG A 33 15.41 -20.89 20.43
C ARG A 33 16.58 -20.74 19.45
N LEU A 34 16.33 -20.06 18.34
CA LEU A 34 17.33 -19.69 17.34
C LEU A 34 17.70 -18.22 17.53
N TYR A 35 18.87 -17.81 17.09
CA TYR A 35 19.33 -16.42 17.19
C TYR A 35 19.63 -15.88 15.80
N ARG A 36 19.31 -14.60 15.60
CA ARG A 36 19.78 -13.87 14.43
C ARG A 36 21.22 -13.40 14.63
N GLN A 37 21.90 -13.06 13.55
CA GLN A 37 23.18 -12.36 13.64
C GLN A 37 22.99 -11.00 14.33
N PRO A 38 24.01 -10.48 15.05
CA PRO A 38 23.96 -9.13 15.59
C PRO A 38 23.81 -8.11 14.46
N ALA A 39 23.11 -7.02 14.74
CA ALA A 39 22.99 -5.89 13.80
C ALA A 39 23.85 -4.71 14.29
N TYR A 40 24.42 -3.98 13.35
CA TYR A 40 25.28 -2.83 13.62
C TYR A 40 24.71 -1.62 12.90
N LEU A 41 24.34 -0.58 13.66
CA LEU A 41 23.88 0.68 13.10
C LEU A 41 25.01 1.71 13.20
N LEU A 42 25.31 2.36 12.08
CA LEU A 42 26.27 3.47 12.00
C LEU A 42 25.48 4.77 11.95
N CYS A 43 25.81 5.70 12.84
CA CYS A 43 25.19 7.03 12.85
C CYS A 43 26.25 8.14 12.92
N PRO A 44 26.22 9.14 12.02
CA PRO A 44 27.10 10.31 12.11
C PRO A 44 26.70 11.27 13.24
N ASP A 45 25.45 11.19 13.73
CA ASP A 45 24.94 11.98 14.85
C ASP A 45 25.30 11.27 16.17
N LEU A 46 26.29 11.82 16.88
CA LEU A 46 26.88 11.17 18.05
C LEU A 46 25.97 11.26 19.28
N ASP A 47 25.21 12.35 19.39
CA ASP A 47 24.45 12.71 20.59
C ASP A 47 22.98 12.28 20.52
N ARG A 48 22.52 11.79 19.35
CA ARG A 48 21.15 11.30 19.20
C ARG A 48 20.81 10.19 20.21
N PRO A 49 19.60 10.22 20.80
CA PRO A 49 19.11 9.13 21.65
C PRO A 49 19.14 7.78 20.92
N ILE A 50 19.47 6.71 21.64
CA ILE A 50 19.56 5.36 21.04
C ILE A 50 18.18 4.90 20.57
N GLU A 51 17.16 5.25 21.35
CA GLU A 51 15.75 4.93 21.11
C GLU A 51 15.30 5.47 19.76
N GLU A 52 15.63 6.71 19.44
CA GLU A 52 15.31 7.33 18.15
C GLU A 52 16.05 6.66 16.99
N LEU A 53 17.34 6.35 17.16
CA LEU A 53 18.13 5.64 16.14
C LEU A 53 17.53 4.28 15.79
N VAL A 54 17.15 3.52 16.82
CA VAL A 54 16.50 2.22 16.65
C VAL A 54 15.12 2.41 16.01
N GLN A 55 14.35 3.42 16.41
CA GLN A 55 13.04 3.72 15.82
C GLN A 55 13.14 4.04 14.32
N TYR A 56 14.10 4.88 13.91
CA TYR A 56 14.34 5.17 12.49
C TYR A 56 14.70 3.90 11.71
N TYR A 57 15.54 3.04 12.28
CA TYR A 57 15.88 1.76 11.66
C TYR A 57 14.66 0.84 11.50
N LEU A 58 13.74 0.85 12.45
CA LEU A 58 12.48 0.08 12.36
C LEU A 58 11.55 0.65 11.29
N TRP A 59 11.36 1.97 11.24
CA TRP A 59 10.54 2.63 10.20
C TRP A 59 11.07 2.43 8.78
N ARG A 60 12.37 2.15 8.62
CA ARG A 60 12.93 1.77 7.31
C ARG A 60 12.15 0.62 6.66
N TRP A 61 11.62 -0.33 7.44
CA TRP A 61 10.86 -1.46 6.90
C TRP A 61 9.58 -1.02 6.16
N ASP A 62 8.99 0.11 6.54
CA ASP A 62 7.76 0.60 5.91
C ASP A 62 7.94 0.87 4.41
N ILE A 63 9.17 1.20 3.96
CA ILE A 63 9.48 1.35 2.52
C ILE A 63 9.35 0.03 1.76
N GLU A 64 9.68 -1.10 2.39
CA GLU A 64 9.58 -2.42 1.77
C GLU A 64 8.11 -2.85 1.64
N VAL A 65 7.27 -2.42 2.59
CA VAL A 65 5.81 -2.59 2.50
C VAL A 65 5.25 -1.73 1.37
N HIS A 66 5.64 -0.45 1.28
CA HIS A 66 5.25 0.44 0.17
C HIS A 66 5.61 -0.16 -1.20
N HIS A 67 6.85 -0.63 -1.39
CA HIS A 67 7.26 -1.26 -2.64
C HIS A 67 6.49 -2.54 -2.96
N ARG A 68 6.08 -3.31 -1.93
CA ARG A 68 5.24 -4.50 -2.13
C ARG A 68 3.86 -4.09 -2.63
N ASP A 69 3.24 -3.10 -1.99
CA ASP A 69 1.91 -2.60 -2.35
C ASP A 69 1.90 -2.03 -3.77
N GLU A 70 2.91 -1.25 -4.15
CA GLU A 70 3.06 -0.74 -5.51
C GLU A 70 3.15 -1.86 -6.56
N LYS A 71 3.90 -2.93 -6.27
CA LYS A 71 4.03 -4.07 -7.17
C LYS A 71 2.76 -4.92 -7.24
N GLN A 72 2.08 -5.14 -6.11
CA GLN A 72 0.95 -6.05 -6.01
C GLN A 72 -0.39 -5.39 -6.36
N LEU A 73 -0.63 -4.16 -5.89
CA LEU A 73 -1.91 -3.49 -6.01
C LEU A 73 -2.01 -2.63 -7.28
N ILE A 74 -0.94 -1.88 -7.57
CA ILE A 74 -0.87 -0.97 -8.73
C ILE A 74 -0.30 -1.69 -9.95
N GLY A 75 0.55 -2.71 -9.74
CA GLY A 75 1.15 -3.46 -10.84
C GLY A 75 2.26 -2.68 -11.54
N VAL A 76 3.05 -1.90 -10.80
CA VAL A 76 4.14 -1.05 -11.36
C VAL A 76 5.04 -1.82 -12.32
N GLY A 77 5.37 -3.09 -12.02
CA GLY A 77 6.22 -3.93 -12.86
C GLY A 77 5.49 -4.79 -13.90
N GLN A 78 4.17 -4.66 -14.06
CA GLN A 78 3.36 -5.54 -14.93
C GLN A 78 3.02 -4.90 -16.28
N ALA A 79 3.36 -3.62 -16.50
CA ALA A 79 3.02 -2.93 -17.74
C ALA A 79 3.73 -3.54 -18.96
N GLN A 80 2.94 -3.92 -19.96
CA GLN A 80 3.42 -4.46 -21.24
C GLN A 80 3.52 -3.32 -22.25
N ILE A 81 4.69 -2.69 -22.34
CA ILE A 81 4.91 -1.53 -23.20
C ILE A 81 6.14 -1.74 -24.09
N TRP A 82 5.99 -1.40 -25.37
CA TRP A 82 7.01 -1.60 -26.41
C TRP A 82 7.88 -0.36 -26.67
N SER A 83 7.36 0.84 -26.38
CA SER A 83 8.08 2.09 -26.57
C SER A 83 9.06 2.36 -25.43
N ARG A 84 10.33 2.61 -25.77
CA ARG A 84 11.38 2.93 -24.77
C ARG A 84 11.02 4.13 -23.89
N GLN A 85 10.44 5.18 -24.46
CA GLN A 85 10.05 6.36 -23.69
C GLN A 85 8.94 6.04 -22.68
N SER A 86 8.03 5.15 -23.05
CA SER A 86 6.91 4.77 -22.19
C SER A 86 7.32 3.75 -21.12
N VAL A 87 8.30 2.88 -21.40
CA VAL A 87 8.90 1.97 -20.42
C VAL A 87 9.52 2.74 -19.25
N ASP A 88 10.18 3.87 -19.53
CA ASP A 88 10.78 4.72 -18.48
C ASP A 88 9.71 5.52 -17.70
N ARG A 89 8.71 6.06 -18.40
CA ARG A 89 7.68 6.91 -17.78
C ARG A 89 6.63 6.15 -16.99
N GLN A 90 6.28 4.93 -17.38
CA GLN A 90 5.16 4.21 -16.76
C GLN A 90 5.39 3.93 -15.27
N PRO A 91 6.56 3.45 -14.81
CA PRO A 91 6.80 3.22 -13.39
C PRO A 91 6.69 4.51 -12.58
N ALA A 92 7.27 5.60 -13.09
CA ALA A 92 7.22 6.91 -12.45
C ALA A 92 5.77 7.41 -12.29
N LEU A 93 4.96 7.28 -13.34
CA LEU A 93 3.54 7.63 -13.29
C LEU A 93 2.78 6.77 -12.28
N ALA A 94 2.98 5.45 -12.30
CA ALA A 94 2.28 4.53 -11.41
C ALA A 94 2.61 4.78 -9.92
N VAL A 95 3.87 5.01 -9.59
CA VAL A 95 4.31 5.39 -8.23
C VAL A 95 3.74 6.76 -7.83
N ALA A 96 3.75 7.74 -8.75
CA ALA A 96 3.14 9.05 -8.48
C ALA A 96 1.64 8.93 -8.20
N SER A 97 0.89 8.17 -9.00
CA SER A 97 -0.54 7.94 -8.78
C SER A 97 -0.82 7.27 -7.43
N TYR A 98 0.01 6.30 -7.03
CA TYR A 98 -0.09 5.68 -5.70
C TYR A 98 0.15 6.69 -4.57
N ALA A 99 1.20 7.51 -4.68
CA ALA A 99 1.49 8.56 -3.71
C ALA A 99 0.34 9.59 -3.62
N TYR A 100 -0.25 9.98 -4.75
CA TYR A 100 -1.43 10.86 -4.78
C TYR A 100 -2.65 10.22 -4.11
N LEU A 101 -2.90 8.93 -4.32
CA LEU A 101 -3.98 8.21 -3.64
C LEU A 101 -3.80 8.21 -2.12
N LEU A 102 -2.58 7.93 -1.64
CA LEU A 102 -2.27 7.99 -0.22
C LEU A 102 -2.40 9.40 0.35
N LEU A 103 -1.93 10.42 -0.38
CA LEU A 103 -2.04 11.81 0.04
C LEU A 103 -3.50 12.27 0.11
N ALA A 104 -4.32 11.89 -0.86
CA ALA A 104 -5.75 12.17 -0.85
C ALA A 104 -6.43 11.51 0.36
N ALA A 105 -6.13 10.23 0.61
CA ALA A 105 -6.64 9.52 1.78
C ALA A 105 -6.23 10.19 3.10
N LEU A 106 -4.98 10.62 3.22
CA LEU A 106 -4.50 11.33 4.40
C LEU A 106 -5.23 12.67 4.61
N ARG A 107 -5.60 13.37 3.53
CA ARG A 107 -6.36 14.63 3.62
C ARG A 107 -7.82 14.41 4.01
N VAL A 108 -8.44 13.30 3.59
CA VAL A 108 -9.86 13.02 3.84
C VAL A 108 -10.08 12.31 5.17
N TYR A 109 -9.25 11.32 5.50
CA TYR A 109 -9.41 10.46 6.67
C TYR A 109 -8.38 10.70 7.77
N GLY A 110 -7.40 11.59 7.59
CA GLY A 110 -6.37 11.82 8.58
C GLY A 110 -5.41 10.62 8.79
N ILE A 111 -4.63 10.68 9.87
CA ILE A 111 -3.62 9.68 10.20
C ILE A 111 -4.21 8.73 11.25
N ASN A 112 -4.32 7.44 10.90
CA ASN A 112 -4.83 6.36 11.76
C ASN A 112 -6.31 6.46 12.19
N GLU A 113 -7.12 7.29 11.53
CA GLU A 113 -8.56 7.31 11.79
C GLU A 113 -9.29 6.20 11.03
N GLN A 114 -10.59 6.05 11.33
CA GLN A 114 -11.43 5.06 10.69
C GLN A 114 -11.56 5.37 9.21
N GLY A 115 -11.22 4.38 8.39
CA GLY A 115 -11.29 4.51 6.94
C GLY A 115 -12.72 4.56 6.39
N PRO A 116 -12.82 4.66 5.06
CA PRO A 116 -14.09 4.69 4.37
C PRO A 116 -14.97 3.48 4.73
N ALA A 117 -16.21 3.76 5.10
CA ALA A 117 -17.21 2.79 5.51
C ALA A 117 -17.81 2.07 4.30
N ILE A 118 -16.99 1.31 3.56
CA ILE A 118 -17.52 0.43 2.51
C ILE A 118 -18.05 -0.85 3.17
N PRO A 119 -19.28 -1.29 2.85
CA PRO A 119 -19.79 -2.57 3.33
C PRO A 119 -18.82 -3.69 2.96
N VAL A 120 -18.53 -4.55 3.94
CA VAL A 120 -17.71 -5.74 3.71
C VAL A 120 -18.59 -6.86 3.15
N PRO A 121 -18.11 -7.64 2.17
CA PRO A 121 -18.86 -8.78 1.68
C PRO A 121 -19.08 -9.80 2.79
N LYS A 122 -20.18 -10.56 2.72
CA LYS A 122 -20.63 -11.48 3.78
C LYS A 122 -19.58 -12.53 4.18
N TRP A 123 -18.72 -12.94 3.24
CA TRP A 123 -17.67 -13.93 3.46
C TRP A 123 -16.38 -13.35 4.04
N GLN A 124 -16.20 -12.02 4.04
CA GLN A 124 -15.01 -11.39 4.60
C GLN A 124 -15.19 -11.18 6.10
N VAL A 125 -14.23 -11.70 6.88
CA VAL A 125 -14.19 -11.46 8.33
C VAL A 125 -13.96 -9.97 8.58
N LYS A 126 -14.80 -9.38 9.43
CA LYS A 126 -14.65 -7.97 9.84
C LYS A 126 -13.30 -7.80 10.55
N ASN A 127 -12.44 -6.94 9.99
CA ASN A 127 -11.18 -6.61 10.60
C ASN A 127 -11.41 -5.76 11.86
N VAL A 128 -10.72 -6.11 12.94
CA VAL A 128 -10.78 -5.38 14.22
C VAL A 128 -9.92 -4.13 14.19
N ASN A 129 -8.93 -4.05 13.27
CA ASN A 129 -8.03 -2.91 13.16
C ASN A 129 -8.67 -1.78 12.33
N PRO A 130 -8.82 -0.56 12.87
CA PRO A 130 -9.41 0.57 12.16
C PRO A 130 -8.52 1.15 11.05
N ARG A 131 -7.23 0.77 10.99
CA ARG A 131 -6.27 1.32 10.04
C ARG A 131 -6.69 1.05 8.58
N VAL A 132 -6.72 2.12 7.79
CA VAL A 132 -7.03 2.05 6.37
C VAL A 132 -5.90 1.38 5.60
N SER A 133 -6.22 0.34 4.82
CA SER A 133 -5.26 -0.29 3.91
C SER A 133 -5.29 0.35 2.53
N ALA A 134 -4.16 0.30 1.81
CA ALA A 134 -4.07 0.78 0.43
C ALA A 134 -5.11 0.09 -0.49
N GLN A 135 -5.35 -1.21 -0.27
CA GLN A 135 -6.37 -1.96 -1.01
C GLN A 135 -7.79 -1.41 -0.76
N LYS A 136 -8.11 -1.02 0.48
CA LYS A 136 -9.41 -0.43 0.81
C LYS A 136 -9.60 0.91 0.10
N LEU A 137 -8.56 1.75 0.07
CA LEU A 137 -8.58 3.03 -0.66
C LEU A 137 -8.81 2.81 -2.16
N LEU A 138 -8.14 1.82 -2.73
CA LEU A 138 -8.28 1.49 -4.14
C LEU A 138 -9.69 0.95 -4.46
N GLN A 139 -10.30 0.21 -3.53
CA GLN A 139 -11.69 -0.24 -3.65
C GLN A 139 -12.65 0.95 -3.65
N VAL A 140 -12.47 1.94 -2.75
CA VAL A 140 -13.28 3.18 -2.76
C VAL A 140 -13.15 3.89 -4.08
N LEU A 141 -11.92 4.18 -4.50
CA LEU A 141 -11.67 4.93 -5.73
C LEU A 141 -12.33 4.24 -6.92
N ARG A 142 -12.25 2.90 -6.99
CA ARG A 142 -12.93 2.13 -8.02
C ARG A 142 -14.44 2.29 -7.95
N SER A 143 -15.05 2.15 -6.77
CA SER A 143 -16.50 2.34 -6.63
C SER A 143 -16.96 3.74 -7.04
N GLU A 144 -16.19 4.78 -6.72
CA GLU A 144 -16.48 6.16 -7.11
C GLU A 144 -16.39 6.35 -8.63
N ILE A 145 -15.35 5.82 -9.27
CA ILE A 145 -15.18 5.89 -10.73
C ILE A 145 -16.31 5.17 -11.45
N TRP A 146 -16.69 3.98 -10.97
CA TRP A 146 -17.79 3.21 -11.56
C TRP A 146 -19.14 3.91 -11.38
N ALA A 147 -19.43 4.44 -10.19
CA ALA A 147 -20.65 5.22 -9.95
C ALA A 147 -20.71 6.43 -10.90
N TYR A 148 -19.61 7.20 -10.99
CA TYR A 148 -19.50 8.33 -11.91
C TYR A 148 -19.72 7.94 -13.38
N ALA A 149 -19.15 6.81 -13.81
CA ALA A 149 -19.30 6.33 -15.18
C ALA A 149 -20.75 5.90 -15.50
N MET A 150 -21.45 5.30 -14.54
CA MET A 150 -22.85 4.90 -14.69
C MET A 150 -23.79 6.10 -14.75
N GLU A 151 -23.64 7.07 -13.84
CA GLU A 151 -24.41 8.32 -13.87
C GLU A 151 -24.29 9.01 -15.23
N ARG A 152 -23.08 9.06 -15.78
CA ARG A 152 -22.83 9.68 -17.08
C ARG A 152 -23.40 8.86 -18.24
N SER A 153 -23.30 7.53 -18.17
CA SER A 153 -23.84 6.65 -19.21
C SER A 153 -25.35 6.73 -19.29
N ASP A 154 -26.05 6.86 -18.16
CA ASP A 154 -27.51 7.03 -18.14
C ASP A 154 -27.94 8.30 -18.89
N HIS A 155 -27.20 9.40 -18.70
CA HIS A 155 -27.42 10.66 -19.42
C HIS A 155 -27.04 10.62 -20.92
N ASP A 156 -26.04 9.84 -21.32
CA ASP A 156 -25.54 9.76 -22.70
C ASP A 156 -26.14 8.58 -23.51
N SER A 157 -26.96 7.71 -22.89
CA SER A 157 -27.50 6.46 -23.49
C SER A 157 -28.63 6.64 -24.51
N CYS A 158 -29.08 7.86 -24.77
CA CYS A 158 -30.34 8.10 -25.49
C CYS A 158 -30.33 7.78 -27.00
N ASN A 159 -29.25 7.27 -27.61
CA ASN A 159 -29.15 7.16 -29.08
C ASN A 159 -28.55 5.87 -29.66
N PHE A 160 -28.18 4.84 -28.89
CA PHE A 160 -27.43 3.69 -29.46
C PHE A 160 -28.13 2.32 -29.46
N ALA A 161 -29.37 2.18 -28.99
CA ALA A 161 -30.13 0.95 -29.20
C ALA A 161 -31.63 1.25 -29.39
N THR A 162 -32.10 1.17 -30.64
CA THR A 162 -33.53 1.20 -30.97
C THR A 162 -33.89 -0.11 -31.66
N ALA A 163 -34.15 -1.14 -30.88
CA ALA A 163 -35.06 -2.26 -31.17
C ALA A 163 -34.85 -3.37 -30.11
N ASP A 164 -35.75 -3.46 -29.14
CA ASP A 164 -35.85 -4.66 -28.30
C ASP A 164 -36.59 -5.75 -29.09
N GLU A 165 -35.91 -6.86 -29.39
CA GLU A 165 -36.57 -8.07 -29.86
C GLU A 165 -37.28 -8.78 -28.69
N PRO A 166 -38.48 -9.33 -28.91
CA PRO A 166 -39.22 -9.96 -27.84
C PRO A 166 -38.84 -11.44 -27.78
N THR A 167 -37.82 -11.85 -26.99
CA THR A 167 -37.96 -13.08 -26.16
C THR A 167 -36.79 -13.44 -25.21
N THR A 168 -37.23 -13.89 -24.02
CA THR A 168 -36.84 -15.08 -23.22
C THR A 168 -35.48 -15.15 -22.52
N LYS A 169 -35.42 -14.50 -21.34
CA LYS A 169 -34.58 -14.78 -20.14
C LYS A 169 -33.04 -14.65 -20.24
N SER A 170 -32.51 -13.76 -19.40
CA SER A 170 -31.88 -14.20 -18.13
C SER A 170 -32.50 -13.36 -17.00
N GLN A 171 -32.70 -13.94 -15.82
CA GLN A 171 -33.26 -13.19 -14.70
C GLN A 171 -32.28 -12.11 -14.22
N GLU A 172 -32.84 -10.93 -13.99
CA GLU A 172 -32.24 -9.76 -13.37
C GLU A 172 -31.50 -10.17 -12.09
N SER A 173 -30.25 -9.74 -11.95
CA SER A 173 -29.59 -9.86 -10.65
C SER A 173 -30.35 -8.96 -9.66
N GLU A 174 -30.93 -9.53 -8.61
CA GLU A 174 -31.60 -8.79 -7.51
C GLU A 174 -30.64 -7.92 -6.67
N ILE A 175 -29.40 -7.74 -7.13
CA ILE A 175 -28.39 -6.93 -6.48
C ILE A 175 -28.60 -5.48 -6.95
N PRO A 176 -28.91 -4.52 -6.05
CA PRO A 176 -28.96 -3.11 -6.43
C PRO A 176 -27.67 -2.72 -7.15
N LEU A 177 -27.78 -2.05 -8.29
CA LEU A 177 -26.65 -1.67 -9.15
C LEU A 177 -25.54 -0.99 -8.34
N GLU A 178 -25.92 -0.12 -7.41
CA GLU A 178 -25.04 0.56 -6.46
C GLU A 178 -24.17 -0.41 -5.64
N SER A 179 -24.78 -1.48 -5.14
CA SER A 179 -24.05 -2.52 -4.40
C SER A 179 -23.18 -3.37 -5.32
N ALA A 180 -23.64 -3.68 -6.54
CA ALA A 180 -22.83 -4.38 -7.53
C ALA A 180 -21.57 -3.58 -7.89
N VAL A 181 -21.68 -2.25 -8.05
CA VAL A 181 -20.55 -1.33 -8.27
C VAL A 181 -19.54 -1.36 -7.13
N ILE A 182 -20.01 -1.36 -5.89
CA ILE A 182 -19.16 -1.41 -4.69
C ILE A 182 -18.39 -2.74 -4.60
N PHE A 183 -18.95 -3.84 -5.11
CA PHE A 183 -18.37 -5.18 -5.03
C PHE A 183 -17.70 -5.68 -6.33
N ALA A 184 -17.84 -4.97 -7.45
CA ALA A 184 -17.41 -5.42 -8.80
C ALA A 184 -15.91 -5.72 -8.95
N ARG A 185 -15.08 -5.44 -7.93
CA ARG A 185 -13.65 -5.73 -7.97
C ARG A 185 -13.04 -6.00 -6.60
N ALA A 186 -13.69 -6.89 -5.83
CA ALA A 186 -13.14 -7.40 -4.57
C ALA A 186 -12.09 -8.54 -4.77
N GLY A 187 -11.66 -8.80 -6.01
CA GLY A 187 -10.59 -9.77 -6.36
C GLY A 187 -9.30 -9.09 -6.78
#